data_AF-A0AAU9RV92-F1
#
_entry.id   AF-A0AAU9RV92-F1
#
_cell.length_a   1.000
_cell.length_b   1.000
_cell.length_c   1.000
_cell.angle_alpha   90.00
_cell.angle_beta   90.00
_cell.angle_gamma   90.00
#
_symmetry.space_group_name_H-M   'P 1'
#
loop_
_entity.id
_entity.type
_entity.pdbx_description
1 polymer ?
#
loop_
_entity_poly.entity_id
_entity_poly.type
_entity_poly.pdbx_seq_one_letter_code
_entity_poly.pdbx_strand_id
1 'polypeptide(L)'
;MDSPPPPLYFNAGMFVFEPSPLTYESLLQTLEITPPSPFAEQDFLNMFFEKVYKPIPLVHNLVLAMLWRHSENVELERVKVVHYCAAGSKPWRYTGEEANMDREDIKMLVDKWWDVYNDESLDFKPKSPQDVEETVTKSTILALVLEPEFTYYPAPSAA
;
A
#
# COMPACT_ATOMS: atom_id res chain seq x y z
N MET A 1 24.83 27.02 -9.47
CA MET A 1 23.42 27.13 -9.86
C MET A 1 22.68 26.10 -9.06
N ASP A 2 21.76 26.52 -8.21
CA ASP A 2 20.97 25.60 -7.42
C ASP A 2 19.99 24.88 -8.36
N SER A 3 20.10 23.56 -8.42
CA SER A 3 19.13 22.75 -9.16
C SER A 3 17.75 22.95 -8.54
N PRO A 4 16.68 23.01 -9.34
CA PRO A 4 15.34 23.06 -8.80
C PRO A 4 15.10 21.84 -7.91
N PRO A 5 14.28 21.96 -6.85
CA PRO A 5 13.93 20.81 -6.03
C PRO A 5 13.29 19.72 -6.91
N PRO A 6 13.46 18.43 -6.57
CA PRO A 6 12.81 17.35 -7.29
C PRO A 6 11.30 17.57 -7.39
N PRO A 7 10.66 17.14 -8.49
CA PRO A 7 9.21 17.21 -8.60
C PRO A 7 8.57 16.42 -7.46
N LEU A 8 7.38 16.85 -7.04
CA LEU A 8 6.64 16.13 -6.01
C LEU A 8 6.29 14.73 -6.53
N TYR A 9 6.55 13.72 -5.70
CA TYR A 9 6.35 12.32 -6.02
C TYR A 9 5.69 11.64 -4.83
N PHE A 10 4.64 10.86 -5.07
CA PHE A 10 3.82 10.26 -4.02
C PHE A 10 3.90 8.74 -3.98
N ASN A 11 3.72 8.19 -2.78
CA ASN A 11 3.59 6.76 -2.60
C ASN A 11 2.14 6.31 -2.87
N ALA A 12 1.96 5.35 -3.78
CA ALA A 12 0.64 4.88 -4.17
C ALA A 12 -0.05 3.95 -3.15
N GLY A 13 0.62 3.60 -2.05
CA GLY A 13 0.05 2.74 -1.00
C GLY A 13 -1.13 3.38 -0.25
N MET A 14 -1.23 4.71 -0.26
CA MET A 14 -2.40 5.43 0.25
C MET A 14 -2.54 6.75 -0.49
N PHE A 15 -3.71 6.97 -1.09
CA PHE A 15 -4.13 8.24 -1.67
C PHE A 15 -5.66 8.34 -1.62
N VAL A 16 -6.17 9.55 -1.78
CA VAL A 16 -7.62 9.83 -1.82
C VAL A 16 -8.00 10.18 -3.25
N PHE A 17 -9.06 9.57 -3.76
CA PHE A 17 -9.60 9.85 -5.10
C PHE A 17 -11.13 9.82 -5.08
N GLU A 18 -11.72 10.43 -6.10
CA GLU A 18 -13.15 10.36 -6.38
C GLU A 18 -13.39 9.30 -7.47
N PRO A 19 -14.18 8.24 -7.21
CA PRO A 19 -14.53 7.26 -8.24
C PRO A 19 -15.22 7.94 -9.43
N SER A 20 -14.67 7.71 -10.62
CA SER A 20 -15.16 8.33 -11.87
C SER A 20 -14.98 7.37 -13.03
N PRO A 21 -16.06 7.00 -13.76
CA PRO A 21 -15.96 6.16 -14.95
C PRO A 21 -15.02 6.76 -16.00
N LEU A 22 -15.06 8.09 -16.16
CA LEU A 22 -14.18 8.81 -17.11
C LEU A 22 -12.71 8.69 -16.71
N THR A 23 -12.40 8.81 -15.42
CA THR A 23 -11.02 8.65 -14.92
C THR A 23 -10.56 7.21 -15.09
N TYR A 24 -11.42 6.23 -14.82
CA TYR A 24 -11.12 4.82 -15.02
C TYR A 24 -10.80 4.49 -16.49
N GLU A 25 -11.65 4.91 -17.43
CA GLU A 25 -11.41 4.70 -18.86
C GLU A 25 -10.13 5.40 -19.33
N SER A 26 -9.87 6.62 -18.85
CA SER A 26 -8.66 7.37 -19.18
C SER A 26 -7.40 6.68 -18.64
N LEU A 27 -7.46 6.12 -17.42
CA LEU A 27 -6.35 5.35 -16.84
C LEU A 27 -6.04 4.12 -17.70
N LEU A 28 -7.05 3.36 -18.13
CA LEU A 28 -6.83 2.18 -18.98
C LEU A 28 -6.23 2.54 -20.34
N GLN A 29 -6.78 3.54 -21.02
CA GLN A 29 -6.26 4.01 -22.31
C GLN A 29 -4.82 4.52 -22.19
N THR A 30 -4.50 5.22 -21.10
CA THR A 30 -3.15 5.73 -20.85
C THR A 30 -2.19 4.59 -20.52
N LEU A 31 -2.63 3.58 -19.75
CA LEU A 31 -1.83 2.42 -19.39
C LEU A 31 -1.40 1.62 -20.63
N GLU A 32 -2.30 1.43 -21.60
CA GLU A 32 -2.02 0.68 -22.84
C GLU A 32 -0.85 1.24 -23.65
N ILE A 33 -0.67 2.56 -23.62
CA ILE A 33 0.40 3.26 -24.36
C ILE A 33 1.60 3.63 -23.48
N THR A 34 1.53 3.40 -22.16
CA THR A 34 2.61 3.77 -21.24
C THR A 34 3.66 2.67 -21.16
N PRO A 35 4.95 2.97 -21.41
CA PRO A 35 6.02 2.01 -21.20
C PRO A 35 6.10 1.56 -19.74
N PRO A 36 6.38 0.26 -19.46
CA PRO A 36 6.57 -0.21 -18.10
C PRO A 36 7.70 0.54 -17.38
N SER A 37 7.48 0.84 -16.10
CA SER A 37 8.45 1.51 -15.24
C SER A 37 8.80 0.65 -14.02
N PRO A 38 9.94 0.91 -13.35
CA PRO A 38 10.39 0.11 -12.20
C PRO A 38 9.43 0.12 -11.01
N PHE A 39 8.71 1.23 -10.77
CA PHE A 39 7.74 1.34 -9.67
C PHE A 39 6.29 1.29 -10.17
N ALA A 40 6.01 0.37 -11.11
CA ALA A 40 4.68 -0.10 -11.51
C ALA A 40 3.57 0.97 -11.45
N GLU A 41 2.55 0.77 -10.62
CA GLU A 41 1.40 1.68 -10.50
C GLU A 41 1.78 3.03 -9.90
N GLN A 42 2.80 3.09 -9.03
CA GLN A 42 3.21 4.33 -8.39
C GLN A 42 3.75 5.33 -9.41
N ASP A 43 4.67 4.91 -10.27
CA ASP A 43 5.19 5.74 -11.35
C ASP A 43 4.08 6.15 -12.32
N PHE A 44 3.24 5.18 -12.70
CA PHE A 44 2.13 5.42 -13.61
C PHE A 44 1.16 6.48 -13.06
N LEU A 45 0.75 6.36 -11.80
CA LEU A 45 -0.16 7.30 -11.16
C LEU A 45 0.47 8.67 -10.92
N ASN A 46 1.78 8.74 -10.61
CA ASN A 46 2.49 10.02 -10.51
C ASN A 46 2.54 10.74 -11.86
N MET A 47 2.76 10.01 -12.95
CA MET A 47 2.73 10.57 -14.31
C MET A 47 1.32 11.00 -14.73
N PHE A 48 0.31 10.16 -14.48
CA PHE A 48 -1.07 10.44 -14.86
C PHE A 48 -1.67 11.62 -14.07
N PHE A 49 -1.41 11.71 -12.76
CA PHE A 49 -1.97 12.74 -11.88
C PHE A 49 -1.01 13.91 -11.58
N GLU A 50 0.11 14.03 -12.30
CA GLU A 50 1.18 15.00 -12.05
C GLU A 50 0.67 16.43 -11.80
N LYS A 51 -0.36 16.85 -12.53
CA LYS A 51 -0.89 18.23 -12.49
C LYS A 51 -1.94 18.48 -11.41
N VAL A 52 -2.51 17.42 -10.82
CA VAL A 52 -3.64 17.53 -9.88
C VAL A 52 -3.34 16.96 -8.51
N TYR A 53 -2.30 16.15 -8.39
CA TYR A 53 -1.89 15.54 -7.13
C TYR A 53 -1.54 16.60 -6.07
N LYS A 54 -1.89 16.26 -4.82
CA LYS A 54 -1.53 17.02 -3.62
C LYS A 54 -0.94 16.08 -2.58
N PRO A 55 0.22 16.41 -1.98
CA PRO A 55 0.84 15.56 -0.98
C PRO A 55 -0.01 15.38 0.26
N ILE A 56 -0.10 14.13 0.71
CA ILE A 56 -0.65 13.78 2.01
C ILE A 56 0.47 13.84 3.07
N PRO A 57 0.17 14.30 4.30
CA PRO A 57 1.15 14.27 5.37
C PRO A 57 1.64 12.84 5.67
N LEU A 58 2.93 12.70 5.99
CA LEU A 58 3.59 11.43 6.30
C LEU A 58 2.80 10.55 7.29
N VAL A 59 2.18 11.18 8.29
CA VAL A 59 1.38 10.48 9.33
C VAL A 59 0.21 9.66 8.77
N HIS A 60 -0.26 9.93 7.54
CA HIS A 60 -1.33 9.16 6.90
C HIS A 60 -0.83 8.10 5.91
N ASN A 61 0.48 7.98 5.70
CA ASN A 61 1.10 6.96 4.87
C ASN A 61 2.59 6.81 5.24
N LEU A 62 2.87 6.37 6.46
CA LEU A 62 4.25 6.22 6.92
C LEU A 62 4.89 5.00 6.22
N VAL A 63 5.68 5.27 5.20
CA VAL A 63 6.62 4.28 4.64
C VAL A 63 7.70 4.00 5.68
N LEU A 64 7.84 2.74 6.10
CA LEU A 64 8.74 2.37 7.20
C LEU A 64 10.19 2.82 7.02
N ALA A 65 10.67 2.91 5.77
CA ALA A 65 12.03 3.39 5.50
C ALA A 65 12.33 4.79 6.05
N MET A 66 11.30 5.61 6.28
CA MET A 66 11.45 6.91 6.90
C MET A 66 11.99 6.84 8.34
N LEU A 67 11.77 5.72 9.05
CA LEU A 67 12.27 5.51 10.43
C LEU A 67 13.79 5.44 10.53
N TRP A 68 14.50 5.13 9.44
CA TRP A 68 15.97 5.07 9.42
C TRP A 68 16.63 5.96 8.37
N ARG A 69 15.89 6.43 7.35
CA ARG A 69 16.40 7.38 6.36
C ARG A 69 16.26 8.83 6.81
N HIS A 70 15.17 9.16 7.50
CA HIS A 70 14.76 10.52 7.86
C HIS A 70 14.01 10.53 9.20
N SER A 71 14.61 9.90 10.22
CA SER A 71 13.97 9.71 11.53
C SER A 71 13.63 11.04 12.21
N GLU A 72 14.38 12.10 11.91
CA GLU A 72 14.12 13.47 12.36
C GLU A 72 12.76 14.02 11.92
N ASN A 73 12.15 13.44 10.89
CA ASN A 73 10.85 13.84 10.35
C ASN A 73 9.70 12.91 10.80
N VAL A 74 9.95 11.96 11.70
CA VAL A 74 8.95 10.98 12.15
C VAL A 74 8.63 11.18 13.64
N GLU A 75 7.43 11.69 13.91
CA GLU A 75 6.81 11.64 15.24
C GLU A 75 5.86 10.43 15.30
N LEU A 76 6.38 9.28 15.74
CA LEU A 76 5.70 7.99 15.60
C LEU A 76 4.34 7.94 16.32
N GLU A 77 4.19 8.66 17.43
CA GLU A 77 2.96 8.75 18.22
C GLU A 77 1.82 9.46 17.46
N ARG A 78 2.14 10.25 16.43
CA ARG A 78 1.16 10.98 15.60
C ARG A 78 0.78 10.22 14.34
N VAL A 79 1.46 9.11 14.05
CA VAL A 79 1.23 8.29 12.86
C VAL A 79 -0.11 7.58 12.99
N LYS A 80 -0.90 7.63 11.92
CA LYS A 80 -2.23 7.04 11.81
C LYS A 80 -2.26 5.80 10.92
N VAL A 81 -1.40 5.76 9.91
CA VAL A 81 -1.32 4.66 8.94
C VAL A 81 0.14 4.32 8.69
N VAL A 82 0.47 3.04 8.84
CA VAL A 82 1.80 2.48 8.61
C VAL A 82 1.78 1.65 7.34
N HIS A 83 2.75 1.90 6.46
CA HIS A 83 2.93 1.19 5.20
C HIS A 83 4.15 0.26 5.29
N TYR A 84 3.88 -1.03 5.51
CA TYR A 84 4.88 -2.11 5.55
C TYR A 84 5.37 -2.48 4.14
N CYS A 85 6.06 -1.57 3.46
CA CYS A 85 6.55 -1.76 2.08
C CYS A 85 8.03 -2.15 1.95
N ALA A 86 8.81 -2.03 3.02
CA ALA A 86 10.22 -2.43 3.01
C ALA A 86 10.36 -3.97 2.98
N ALA A 87 11.46 -4.47 2.40
CA ALA A 87 11.78 -5.89 2.45
C ALA A 87 11.81 -6.40 3.90
N GLY A 88 11.25 -7.59 4.15
CA GLY A 88 11.11 -8.17 5.49
C GLY A 88 10.01 -7.57 6.37
N SER A 89 9.46 -6.41 6.02
CA SER A 89 8.54 -5.69 6.91
C SER A 89 7.10 -6.20 6.91
N LYS A 90 6.72 -7.11 6.01
CA LYS A 90 5.36 -7.66 5.96
C LYS A 90 5.07 -8.41 7.27
N PRO A 91 4.11 -7.96 8.11
CA PRO A 91 3.95 -8.50 9.47
C PRO A 91 3.72 -10.02 9.51
N TRP A 92 2.94 -10.55 8.57
CA TRP A 92 2.64 -11.98 8.44
C TRP A 92 3.80 -12.85 7.90
N ARG A 93 4.93 -12.24 7.51
CA ARG A 93 6.17 -12.93 7.09
C ARG A 93 7.40 -12.38 7.83
N TYR A 94 7.18 -11.67 8.92
CA TYR A 94 8.24 -10.98 9.62
C TYR A 94 9.17 -11.97 10.32
N THR A 95 10.45 -11.92 10.00
CA THR A 95 11.50 -12.74 10.62
C THR A 95 12.39 -11.92 11.56
N GLY A 96 12.51 -10.61 11.32
CA GLY A 96 13.45 -9.74 12.00
C GLY A 96 14.88 -9.80 11.46
N GLU A 97 15.15 -10.60 10.42
CA GLU A 97 16.50 -10.83 9.89
C GLU A 97 16.90 -9.87 8.77
N GLU A 98 15.93 -9.31 8.03
CA GLU A 98 16.21 -8.36 6.96
C GLU A 98 16.72 -7.01 7.50
N ALA A 99 17.36 -6.24 6.63
CA ALA A 99 17.99 -4.97 7.00
C ALA A 99 17.01 -4.01 7.69
N ASN A 100 17.38 -3.52 8.87
CA ASN A 100 16.60 -2.63 9.74
C ASN A 100 15.35 -3.26 10.37
N MET A 101 15.09 -4.57 10.17
CA MET A 101 13.96 -5.24 10.81
C MET A 101 14.25 -5.54 12.29
N ASP A 102 15.51 -5.56 12.71
CA ASP A 102 15.89 -5.80 14.11
C ASP A 102 15.57 -4.63 15.07
N ARG A 103 15.09 -3.49 14.55
CA ARG A 103 14.81 -2.29 15.33
C ARG A 103 13.59 -2.44 16.25
N GLU A 104 13.66 -1.79 17.40
CA GLU A 104 12.59 -1.83 18.41
C GLU A 104 11.29 -1.15 17.94
N ASP A 105 11.40 -0.05 17.18
CA ASP A 105 10.23 0.62 16.60
C ASP A 105 9.52 -0.26 15.57
N ILE A 106 10.26 -1.03 14.76
CA ILE A 106 9.69 -1.99 13.80
C ILE A 106 9.01 -3.15 14.51
N LYS A 107 9.66 -3.78 15.50
CA LYS A 107 9.06 -4.86 16.30
C LYS A 107 7.75 -4.41 16.93
N MET A 108 7.74 -3.24 17.57
CA MET A 108 6.53 -2.66 18.15
C MET A 108 5.40 -2.46 17.13
N LEU A 109 5.72 -2.01 15.91
CA LEU A 109 4.72 -1.86 14.84
C LEU A 109 4.22 -3.21 14.31
N VAL A 110 5.07 -4.23 14.23
CA VAL A 110 4.67 -5.59 13.85
C VAL A 110 3.78 -6.21 14.93
N ASP A 111 4.13 -6.05 16.20
CA ASP A 111 3.33 -6.53 17.34
C ASP A 111 1.92 -5.91 17.32
N LYS A 112 1.81 -4.59 17.10
CA LYS A 112 0.51 -3.91 16.95
C LYS A 112 -0.34 -4.47 15.80
N TRP A 113 0.28 -4.90 14.70
CA TRP A 113 -0.44 -5.53 13.60
C TRP A 113 -0.99 -6.89 14.03
N TRP A 114 -0.19 -7.69 14.75
CA TRP A 114 -0.60 -8.98 15.28
C TRP A 114 -1.64 -8.87 16.40
N ASP A 115 -1.59 -7.82 17.23
CA ASP A 115 -2.62 -7.53 18.23
C ASP A 115 -4.00 -7.39 17.57
N VAL A 116 -4.07 -6.69 16.43
CA VAL A 116 -5.31 -6.54 15.65
C VAL A 116 -5.70 -7.85 14.97
N TYR A 117 -4.75 -8.57 14.36
CA TYR A 117 -5.04 -9.83 13.68
C TYR A 117 -5.55 -10.92 14.65
N ASN A 118 -4.98 -10.98 15.86
CA ASN A 118 -5.34 -11.97 16.87
C ASN A 118 -6.55 -11.55 17.72
N ASP A 119 -7.12 -10.37 17.49
CA ASP A 119 -8.33 -9.94 18.18
C ASP A 119 -9.57 -10.63 17.59
N GLU A 120 -9.93 -11.79 18.16
CA GLU A 120 -11.13 -12.56 17.80
C GLU A 120 -12.43 -11.75 17.92
N SER A 121 -12.43 -10.61 18.62
CA SER A 121 -13.61 -9.74 18.69
C SER A 121 -13.92 -9.07 17.34
N LEU A 122 -12.89 -8.88 16.50
CA LEU A 122 -12.96 -8.33 15.14
C LEU A 122 -13.32 -9.37 14.09
N ASP A 123 -13.29 -10.66 14.45
CA ASP A 123 -13.67 -11.73 13.55
C ASP A 123 -15.10 -11.54 13.03
N PHE A 124 -15.30 -11.91 11.77
CA PHE A 124 -16.63 -11.91 11.17
C PHE A 124 -17.55 -12.89 11.91
N LYS A 125 -18.64 -12.36 12.49
CA LYS A 125 -19.65 -13.14 13.22
C LYS A 125 -20.89 -13.30 12.35
N PRO A 126 -21.03 -14.40 11.59
CA PRO A 126 -22.24 -14.65 10.82
C PRO A 126 -23.43 -14.81 11.76
N LYS A 127 -24.55 -14.16 11.44
CA LYS A 127 -25.81 -14.30 12.20
C LYS A 127 -26.54 -15.59 11.84
N SER A 128 -26.23 -16.17 10.68
CA SER A 128 -26.74 -17.43 10.17
C SER A 128 -25.78 -18.03 9.13
N PRO A 129 -25.87 -19.34 8.82
CA PRO A 129 -25.10 -19.96 7.73
C PRO A 129 -25.35 -19.31 6.35
N GLN A 130 -26.55 -18.74 6.12
CA GLN A 130 -26.91 -18.05 4.88
C GLN A 130 -26.18 -16.71 4.72
N ASP A 131 -25.88 -16.03 5.83
CA ASP A 131 -25.14 -14.75 5.81
C ASP A 131 -23.68 -14.93 5.34
N VAL A 132 -23.11 -16.13 5.52
CA VAL A 132 -21.75 -16.45 5.05
C VAL A 132 -21.74 -16.50 3.51
N GLU A 133 -22.70 -17.22 2.92
CA GLU A 133 -22.84 -17.37 1.47
C GLU A 133 -23.19 -16.03 0.80
N GLU A 134 -24.06 -15.23 1.42
CA GLU A 134 -24.46 -13.91 0.91
C GLU A 134 -23.32 -12.87 1.02
N THR A 135 -22.47 -12.95 2.05
CA THR A 135 -21.33 -12.03 2.21
C THR A 135 -20.21 -12.35 1.21
N VAL A 136 -19.92 -13.64 1.00
CA VAL A 136 -18.93 -14.08 0.00
C VAL A 136 -19.39 -13.71 -1.42
N THR A 137 -20.69 -13.86 -1.73
CA THR A 137 -21.24 -13.52 -3.04
C THR A 137 -21.44 -12.02 -3.28
N LYS A 138 -21.78 -11.23 -2.24
CA LYS A 138 -21.84 -9.75 -2.34
C LYS A 138 -20.49 -9.07 -2.36
N SER A 139 -19.42 -9.77 -1.95
CA SER A 139 -18.03 -9.37 -2.25
C SER A 139 -17.75 -9.58 -3.75
N THR A 140 -18.50 -8.84 -4.57
CA THR A 140 -18.53 -8.87 -6.04
C THR A 140 -17.15 -8.58 -6.64
N ILE A 141 -16.23 -8.02 -5.84
CA ILE A 141 -14.83 -7.72 -6.22
C ILE A 141 -13.99 -9.00 -6.38
N LEU A 142 -14.25 -10.05 -5.60
CA LEU A 142 -13.51 -11.32 -5.72
C LEU A 142 -14.17 -12.30 -6.70
N ALA A 143 -15.51 -12.31 -6.78
CA ALA A 143 -16.24 -13.31 -7.57
C ALA A 143 -16.19 -13.10 -9.10
N LEU A 144 -15.84 -11.89 -9.56
CA LEU A 144 -15.78 -11.56 -11.01
C LEU A 144 -14.36 -11.61 -11.60
N VAL A 145 -13.33 -11.81 -10.78
CA VAL A 145 -11.99 -12.07 -11.31
C VAL A 145 -11.91 -13.55 -11.68
N LEU A 146 -12.27 -13.88 -12.93
CA LEU A 146 -11.76 -15.09 -13.54
C LEU A 146 -10.24 -14.97 -13.50
N GLU A 147 -9.56 -15.70 -12.63
CA GLU A 147 -8.10 -15.75 -12.61
C GLU A 147 -7.64 -16.16 -14.02
N PRO A 148 -7.01 -15.25 -14.79
CA PRO A 148 -6.40 -15.66 -16.04
C PRO A 148 -5.26 -16.62 -15.69
N GLU A 149 -4.93 -17.56 -16.59
CA GLU A 149 -3.65 -18.28 -16.51
C GLU A 149 -2.51 -17.26 -16.64
N PHE A 150 -2.11 -16.66 -15.53
CA PHE A 150 -0.98 -15.75 -15.48
C PHE A 150 0.28 -16.54 -15.18
N THR A 151 1.26 -16.42 -16.07
CA THR A 151 2.64 -16.75 -15.73
C THR A 151 3.09 -15.78 -14.64
N TYR A 152 3.21 -16.28 -13.41
CA TYR A 152 3.69 -15.49 -12.28
C TYR A 152 5.16 -15.14 -12.48
N TYR A 153 5.45 -13.87 -12.72
CA TYR A 153 6.80 -13.33 -12.67
C TYR A 153 6.99 -12.67 -11.30
N PRO A 154 7.90 -13.16 -10.45
CA PRO A 154 8.17 -12.52 -9.17
C PRO A 154 8.68 -11.10 -9.42
N ALA A 155 8.02 -10.11 -8.81
CA ALA A 155 8.52 -8.75 -8.80
C ALA A 155 9.90 -8.73 -8.09
N PRO A 156 10.89 -7.99 -8.62
CA PRO A 156 12.14 -7.79 -7.91
C PRO A 156 11.85 -7.15 -6.54
N SER A 157 12.61 -7.55 -5.51
CA SER A 157 12.49 -6.95 -4.19
C SER A 157 12.70 -5.44 -4.30
N ALA A 158 11.76 -4.66 -3.78
CA ALA A 158 11.99 -3.23 -3.58
C ALA A 158 13.19 -3.06 -2.63
N ALA A 159 14.14 -2.24 -3.06
CA ALA A 159 15.36 -1.89 -2.31
C ALA A 159 15.09 -0.80 -1.26
#